data_AF-A0A1C2ADD1-F1
#
_entry.id   AF-A0A1C2ADD1-F1
#
_cell.length_a   1.000
_cell.length_b   1.000
_cell.length_c   1.000
_cell.angle_alpha   90.00
_cell.angle_beta   90.00
_cell.angle_gamma   90.00
#
_symmetry.space_group_name_H-M   'P 1'
#
loop_
_entity.id
_entity.type
_entity.pdbx_description
1 polymer ?
#
loop_
_entity_poly.entity_id
_entity_poly.type
_entity_poly.pdbx_seq_one_letter_code
_entity_poly.pdbx_strand_id
1 'polypeptide(L)' 'MEENFNKHLGNKLKLRRLALGLTQTKVAKAINVTFQQIQKYEKGTNGVS' A
#
# COMPACT_ATOMS: atom_id res chain seq x y z
N MET A 1 3.37 19.22 2.02
CA MET A 1 4.35 18.69 1.05
C MET A 1 4.56 17.19 1.32
N GLU A 2 3.50 16.37 1.28
CA GLU A 2 3.57 14.92 1.60
C GLU A 2 2.88 14.02 0.54
N GLU A 3 2.25 14.59 -0.49
CA GLU A 3 1.48 13.81 -1.48
C GLU A 3 2.35 12.98 -2.45
N ASN A 4 3.57 13.44 -2.76
CA ASN A 4 4.43 12.76 -3.74
C ASN A 4 5.08 11.48 -3.21
N PHE A 5 5.36 11.41 -1.90
CA PHE A 5 6.01 10.26 -1.28
C PHE A 5 5.08 9.04 -1.26
N ASN A 6 3.82 9.25 -0.88
CA ASN A 6 2.82 8.17 -0.73
C ASN A 6 2.48 7.49 -2.07
N LYS A 7 2.38 8.24 -3.17
CA LYS A 7 2.14 7.68 -4.52
C LYS A 7 3.31 6.82 -5.00
N HIS A 8 4.55 7.27 -4.82
CA HIS A 8 5.72 6.51 -5.25
C HIS A 8 5.90 5.23 -4.42
N LEU A 9 5.70 5.32 -3.10
CA LEU A 9 5.75 4.18 -2.19
C LEU A 9 4.64 3.16 -2.51
N GLY A 10 3.42 3.62 -2.77
CA GLY A 10 2.28 2.80 -3.14
C GLY A 10 2.50 1.96 -4.39
N ASN A 11 3.03 2.60 -5.45
CA ASN A 11 3.37 1.90 -6.69
C ASN A 11 4.48 0.87 -6.49
N LYS A 12 5.53 1.20 -5.72
CA LYS A 12 6.62 0.26 -5.43
C LYS A 12 6.13 -0.93 -4.58
N LEU A 13 5.28 -0.68 -3.59
CA LEU A 13 4.67 -1.73 -2.75
C LEU A 13 3.80 -2.66 -3.58
N LYS A 14 2.95 -2.11 -4.47
CA LYS A 14 2.11 -2.88 -5.40
C LYS A 14 2.95 -3.76 -6.32
N LEU A 15 4.00 -3.21 -6.94
CA LEU A 15 4.89 -3.97 -7.81
C LEU A 15 5.58 -5.12 -7.07
N ARG A 16 6.10 -4.85 -5.87
CA ARG A 16 6.76 -5.88 -5.04
C ARG A 16 5.77 -6.97 -4.62
N ARG A 17 4.56 -6.58 -4.24
CA ARG A 17 3.49 -7.51 -3.87
C ARG A 17 3.12 -8.42 -5.04
N LEU A 18 2.93 -7.86 -6.23
CA LEU A 18 2.60 -8.62 -7.44
C LEU A 18 3.74 -9.56 -7.85
N ALA A 19 4.99 -9.09 -7.79
CA ALA A 19 6.17 -9.91 -8.10
C ALA A 19 6.31 -11.12 -7.15
N LEU A 20 5.84 -11.01 -5.91
CA LEU A 20 5.85 -12.09 -4.93
C LEU A 20 4.54 -12.91 -4.91
N GLY A 21 3.57 -12.60 -5.77
CA GLY A 21 2.26 -13.26 -5.78
C GLY A 21 1.47 -13.08 -4.48
N LEU A 22 1.76 -12.01 -3.72
CA LEU A 22 1.16 -11.77 -2.41
C LEU A 22 -0.16 -11.01 -2.52
N THR A 23 -1.08 -11.29 -1.59
CA THR A 23 -2.29 -10.50 -1.42
C THR A 23 -2.02 -9.31 -0.51
N GLN A 24 -2.83 -8.24 -0.63
CA GLN A 24 -2.70 -7.05 0.22
C GLN A 24 -2.78 -7.41 1.71
N THR A 25 -3.63 -8.37 2.08
CA THR A 25 -3.75 -8.88 3.46
C THR A 25 -2.48 -9.59 3.94
N LYS A 26 -1.80 -10.35 3.08
CA LYS A 26 -0.52 -10.98 3.42
C LYS A 26 0.56 -9.93 3.66
N VAL A 27 0.63 -8.90 2.82
CA VAL A 27 1.58 -7.79 3.01
C VAL A 27 1.26 -7.03 4.30
N ALA A 28 -0.02 -6.72 4.55
CA ALA A 28 -0.49 -6.04 5.76
C ALA A 28 -0.05 -6.79 7.03
N LYS A 29 -0.26 -8.11 7.09
CA LYS A 29 0.19 -8.96 8.20
C LYS A 29 1.71 -8.98 8.33
N ALA A 30 2.44 -9.07 7.21
CA ALA A 30 3.90 -9.16 7.21
C ALA A 30 4.59 -7.89 7.76
N ILE A 31 3.99 -6.72 7.56
CA ILE A 31 4.53 -5.43 8.05
C ILE A 31 3.73 -4.87 9.23
N ASN A 32 2.85 -5.68 9.82
CA ASN A 32 2.00 -5.34 10.97
C ASN A 32 1.19 -4.03 10.81
N VAL A 33 0.59 -3.84 9.63
CA VAL A 33 -0.35 -2.74 9.37
C VAL A 33 -1.73 -3.29 9.02
N THR A 34 -2.74 -2.43 9.05
CA THR A 34 -4.10 -2.81 8.66
C THR A 34 -4.22 -2.98 7.14
N PHE A 35 -5.18 -3.81 6.72
CA PHE A 35 -5.53 -3.96 5.31
C PHE A 35 -5.91 -2.61 4.67
N GLN A 36 -6.64 -1.77 5.40
CA GLN A 36 -7.05 -0.44 4.96
C GLN A 36 -5.85 0.49 4.71
N GLN A 37 -4.78 0.40 5.52
CA GLN A 37 -3.54 1.17 5.30
C GLN A 37 -2.84 0.73 4.02
N ILE A 38 -2.67 -0.58 3.77
CA ILE A 38 -2.13 -1.09 2.50
C ILE A 38 -2.97 -0.63 1.31
N GLN A 39 -4.30 -0.68 1.46
CA GLN A 39 -5.22 -0.23 0.42
C GLN A 39 -5.06 1.27 0.14
N LYS A 40 -4.91 2.11 1.17
CA LYS A 40 -4.62 3.55 1.02
C LYS A 40 -3.28 3.79 0.33
N TYR A 41 -2.23 3.05 0.70
CA TYR A 41 -0.92 3.14 0.05
C TYR A 41 -0.99 2.76 -1.43
N GLU A 42 -1.56 1.60 -1.78
CA GLU A 42 -1.61 1.14 -3.17
C GLU A 42 -2.57 1.96 -4.06
N LYS A 43 -3.63 2.51 -3.49
CA LYS A 43 -4.66 3.25 -4.24
C LYS A 43 -4.35 4.75 -4.33
N GLY A 44 -3.44 5.27 -3.49
CA GLY A 44 -3.05 6.68 -3.47
C GLY A 44 -4.21 7.64 -3.13
N THR A 45 -5.34 7.11 -2.67
CA THR A 45 -6.53 7.88 -2.32
C THR A 45 -6.40 8.36 -0.88
N ASN A 46 -5.95 9.60 -0.70
CA ASN A 46 -6.28 10.40 0.48
C ASN A 46 -7.78 10.72 0.44
N GLY A 47 -8.61 9.73 0.77
CA GLY A 47 -10.05 9.88 0.92
C GLY A 47 -10.41 9.51 2.35
N VAL A 48 -10.48 10.52 3.20
CA VAL A 48 -11.07 10.45 4.54
C VAL A 48 -12.58 10.24 4.40
N SER A 49 -13.12 9.31 5.17
CA SER A 49 -14.23 9.56 6.09
C SER A 49 -13.98 8.69 7.32
#